data_AF-B6WT62-F1
#
_entry.id   AF-B6WT62-F1
#
_cell.length_a   1.000
_cell.length_b   1.000
_cell.length_c   1.000
_cell.angle_alpha   90.00
_cell.angle_beta   90.00
_cell.angle_gamma   90.00
#
_symmetry.space_group_name_H-M   'P 1'
#
loop_
_entity.id
_entity.type
_entity.pdbx_description
1 polymer ?
#
loop_
_entity_poly.entity_id
_entity_poly.type
_entity_poly.pdbx_seq_one_letter_code
_entity_poly.pdbx_strand_id
1 'polypeptide(L)'
;MFESIMSQPEFTRVSVEKMMAGSPDLPPLYRACPDYERRCVICGHGPVVDFYTADGRFVDSSDMCGVCTFGRQECRDPSRW
;
A
#
# COMPACT_ATOMS: atom_id res chain seq x y z
N MET A 1 -22.52 8.89 32.46
CA MET A 1 -23.05 9.63 31.30
C MET A 1 -21.84 10.10 30.50
N PHE A 2 -21.18 9.23 29.70
CA PHE A 2 -21.32 9.13 28.22
C PHE A 2 -21.60 10.48 27.57
N GLU A 3 -20.88 11.01 26.60
CA GLU A 3 -19.77 10.64 25.70
C GLU A 3 -19.32 11.99 25.12
N SER A 4 -18.06 12.16 24.71
CA SER A 4 -17.78 12.94 23.49
C SER A 4 -16.30 12.88 23.12
N ILE A 5 -16.05 11.97 22.19
CA ILE A 5 -15.24 12.22 20.99
C ILE A 5 -13.85 12.77 21.30
N MET A 6 -12.96 11.83 21.61
CA MET A 6 -11.55 12.00 21.32
C MET A 6 -11.43 12.49 19.87
N SER A 7 -11.12 13.77 19.76
CA SER A 7 -10.56 14.41 18.57
C SER A 7 -9.57 13.42 17.97
N GLN A 8 -9.83 12.95 16.76
CA GLN A 8 -8.90 12.12 16.01
C GLN A 8 -7.71 12.98 15.59
N PRO A 9 -6.48 12.53 15.85
CA PRO A 9 -5.43 12.79 14.89
C PRO A 9 -4.45 11.61 14.88
N GLU A 10 -4.86 10.42 14.44
CA GLU A 10 -3.93 9.29 14.40
C GLU A 10 -3.97 8.49 13.09
N PHE A 11 -4.07 9.19 11.95
CA PHE A 11 -3.36 8.71 10.75
C PHE A 11 -1.89 9.13 10.84
N THR A 12 -1.26 8.74 11.93
CA THR A 12 0.17 8.96 12.15
C THR A 12 0.88 7.92 11.30
N ARG A 13 1.64 8.41 10.31
CA ARG A 13 2.68 7.69 9.54
C ARG A 13 3.04 6.37 10.22
N VAL A 14 2.55 5.26 9.69
CA VAL A 14 2.95 3.94 10.16
C VAL A 14 4.43 3.81 9.77
N SER A 15 5.32 4.08 10.72
CA SER A 15 6.75 3.84 10.55
C SER A 15 6.93 2.40 10.09
N VAL A 16 7.72 2.18 9.04
CA VAL A 16 7.99 0.89 8.39
C VAL A 16 8.35 -0.21 9.41
N GLU A 17 8.90 0.17 10.56
CA GLU A 17 9.19 -0.72 11.70
C GLU A 17 7.95 -1.43 12.28
N LYS A 18 6.77 -0.78 12.30
CA LYS A 18 5.52 -1.38 12.78
C LYS A 18 4.93 -2.43 11.83
N MET A 19 5.32 -2.43 10.55
CA MET A 19 4.91 -3.48 9.61
C MET A 19 5.69 -4.79 9.84
N MET A 20 6.91 -4.71 10.39
CA MET A 20 7.77 -5.87 10.65
C MET A 20 7.45 -6.57 11.99
N ALA A 21 6.91 -5.82 12.96
CA ALA A 21 6.48 -6.34 14.25
C ALA A 21 4.99 -6.66 14.21
N GLY A 22 4.63 -7.84 13.69
CA GLY A 22 3.25 -8.28 13.49
C GLY A 22 2.32 -7.94 14.65
N SER A 23 1.50 -6.90 14.48
CA SER A 23 0.41 -6.56 15.38
C SER A 23 -0.80 -7.45 15.07
N PRO A 24 -1.51 -7.99 16.08
CA PRO A 24 -2.65 -8.89 15.86
C PRO A 24 -3.87 -8.22 15.21
N ASP A 25 -3.87 -6.90 15.03
CA ASP A 25 -4.92 -6.12 14.35
C ASP A 25 -4.61 -5.76 12.89
N LEU A 26 -3.67 -6.44 12.24
CA LEU A 26 -3.43 -6.26 10.80
C LEU A 26 -4.67 -6.76 10.02
N PRO A 27 -5.43 -5.87 9.34
CA PRO A 27 -6.48 -6.33 8.46
C PRO A 27 -5.89 -7.27 7.41
N PRO A 28 -6.62 -8.32 7.02
CA PRO A 28 -6.10 -9.41 6.20
C PRO A 28 -5.54 -8.85 4.89
N LEU A 29 -4.29 -9.21 4.63
CA LEU A 29 -3.56 -9.21 3.35
C LEU A 29 -3.99 -8.10 2.38
N TYR A 30 -3.19 -7.04 2.35
CA TYR A 30 -3.31 -6.00 1.32
C TYR A 30 -3.21 -6.63 -0.08
N ARG A 31 -4.07 -6.18 -0.99
CA ARG A 31 -4.03 -6.53 -2.41
C ARG A 31 -3.26 -5.46 -3.17
N ALA A 32 -2.22 -5.88 -3.90
CA ALA A 32 -1.55 -5.03 -4.87
C ALA A 32 -2.41 -4.90 -6.13
N CYS A 33 -2.65 -3.65 -6.56
CA CYS A 33 -3.42 -3.33 -7.74
C CYS A 33 -2.59 -2.41 -8.66
N PRO A 34 -2.60 -2.65 -9.99
CA PRO A 34 -1.94 -1.77 -10.94
C PRO A 34 -2.75 -0.48 -11.19
N ASP A 35 -2.08 0.66 -11.07
CA ASP A 35 -2.55 1.94 -11.57
C ASP A 35 -1.77 2.31 -12.85
N TYR A 36 -2.48 2.31 -13.98
CA TYR A 36 -1.93 2.57 -15.31
C TYR A 36 -1.88 4.06 -15.68
N GLU A 37 -2.53 4.93 -14.90
CA GLU A 37 -2.57 6.37 -15.14
C GLU A 37 -1.27 7.04 -14.66
N ARG A 38 -0.62 6.46 -13.66
CA ARG A 38 0.62 6.98 -13.08
C ARG A 38 1.88 6.26 -13.57
N ARG A 39 3.01 6.95 -13.45
CA ARG A 39 4.34 6.48 -13.84
C ARG A 39 5.25 6.39 -12.62
N CYS A 40 6.10 5.37 -12.60
CA CYS A 40 7.07 5.11 -11.55
C CYS A 40 8.01 6.30 -11.40
N VAL A 41 8.13 6.82 -10.17
CA VAL A 41 9.03 7.92 -9.83
C VAL A 41 10.51 7.57 -10.02
N ILE A 42 10.86 6.28 -9.99
CA ILE A 42 12.25 5.81 -10.10
C ILE A 42 12.69 5.60 -11.55
N CYS A 43 11.87 4.97 -12.38
CA CYS A 43 12.27 4.54 -13.73
C CYS A 43 11.36 5.06 -14.87
N GLY A 44 10.28 5.77 -14.55
CA GLY A 44 9.32 6.28 -15.54
C GLY A 44 8.41 5.22 -16.19
N HIS A 45 8.59 3.94 -15.89
CA HIS A 45 7.70 2.88 -16.37
C HIS A 45 6.40 2.81 -15.54
N GLY A 46 5.37 2.18 -16.09
CA GLY A 46 4.13 1.89 -15.37
C GLY A 46 3.64 0.47 -15.71
N PRO A 47 2.56 0.00 -15.08
CA PRO A 47 1.77 0.68 -14.05
C PRO A 47 2.48 0.81 -12.69
N VAL A 48 2.05 1.76 -11.85
CA VAL A 48 2.48 1.86 -10.43
C VAL A 48 1.66 0.91 -9.54
N VAL A 49 2.19 0.57 -8.38
CA VAL A 49 1.53 -0.34 -7.42
C VAL A 49 0.78 0.46 -6.37
N ASP A 50 -0.53 0.21 -6.29
CA ASP A 50 -1.39 0.65 -5.21
C ASP A 50 -1.77 -0.52 -4.30
N PHE A 51 -1.92 -0.23 -3.01
CA PHE A 51 -2.31 -1.20 -2.01
C PHE A 51 -3.72 -0.91 -1.55
N TYR A 52 -4.56 -1.94 -1.60
CA TYR A 52 -5.92 -1.91 -1.10
C TYR A 52 -6.07 -2.94 0.01
N THR A 53 -6.99 -2.71 0.95
CA THR A 53 -7.43 -3.73 1.90
C THR A 53 -8.17 -4.85 1.16
N ALA A 54 -8.34 -6.01 1.80
CA ALA A 54 -9.13 -7.12 1.24
C ALA A 54 -10.59 -6.74 0.92
N ASP A 55 -11.17 -5.76 1.64
CA ASP A 55 -12.52 -5.21 1.36
C ASP A 55 -12.53 -4.09 0.30
N GLY A 56 -11.39 -3.81 -0.33
CA GLY A 56 -11.28 -2.90 -1.47
C GLY A 56 -11.11 -1.41 -1.10
N ARG A 57 -10.73 -1.08 0.13
CA ARG A 57 -10.41 0.31 0.52
C ARG A 57 -8.97 0.62 0.17
N PHE A 58 -8.72 1.79 -0.40
CA PHE A 58 -7.37 2.26 -0.66
C PHE A 58 -6.60 2.43 0.66
N VAL A 59 -5.37 1.91 0.70
CA VAL A 59 -4.45 2.00 1.84
C VAL A 59 -3.34 2.98 1.53
N ASP A 60 -2.61 2.73 0.45
CA ASP A 60 -1.43 3.50 0.09
C ASP A 60 -1.05 3.31 -1.38
N SER A 61 -0.21 4.19 -1.90
CA SER A 61 0.43 4.03 -3.21
C SER A 61 1.95 4.04 -3.07
N SER A 62 2.60 3.11 -3.75
CA SER A 62 4.07 3.07 -3.78
C SER A 62 4.71 4.15 -4.64
N ASP A 63 3.94 4.81 -5.53
CA ASP A 63 4.45 5.65 -6.64
C ASP A 63 5.53 4.97 -7.50
N MET A 64 5.64 3.64 -7.40
CA MET A 64 6.66 2.81 -8.03
C MET A 64 5.99 1.71 -8.85
N CYS A 65 6.59 1.32 -9.97
CA CYS A 65 6.13 0.16 -10.74
C CYS A 65 6.45 -1.15 -10.02
N GLY A 66 5.77 -2.24 -10.38
CA GLY A 66 5.97 -3.54 -9.72
C GLY A 66 7.43 -4.00 -9.64
N VAL A 67 8.25 -3.73 -10.66
CA VAL A 67 9.69 -4.06 -10.62
C VAL A 67 10.42 -3.25 -9.54
N CYS A 68 10.14 -1.95 -9.42
CA CYS A 68 10.76 -1.08 -8.43
C CYS A 68 10.21 -1.32 -7.02
N THR A 69 8.95 -1.72 -6.89
CA THR A 69 8.30 -2.03 -5.61
C THR A 69 8.73 -3.39 -5.07
N PHE A 70 8.79 -4.43 -5.91
CA PHE A 70 9.02 -5.82 -5.48
C PHE A 70 10.43 -6.33 -5.77
N GLY A 71 11.23 -5.61 -6.56
CA GLY A 71 12.62 -5.95 -6.87
C GLY A 71 12.79 -7.15 -7.82
N ARG A 72 11.74 -7.57 -8.52
CA ARG A 72 11.77 -8.72 -9.43
C ARG A 72 11.34 -8.33 -10.84
N GLN A 73 12.05 -8.83 -11.84
CA GLN A 73 11.78 -8.53 -13.27
C GLN A 73 10.41 -9.04 -13.71
N GLU A 74 9.96 -10.18 -13.19
CA GLU A 74 8.64 -10.73 -13.49
C GLU A 74 7.49 -9.84 -13.03
N CYS A 75 7.73 -8.99 -12.01
CA CYS A 75 6.77 -7.97 -11.57
C CYS A 75 6.68 -6.78 -12.55
N ARG A 76 7.18 -6.90 -13.77
CA ARG A 76 6.75 -6.04 -14.87
C ARG A 76 5.31 -6.36 -15.32
N ASP A 77 4.88 -7.59 -15.10
CA ASP A 77 3.51 -8.06 -15.37
C ASP A 77 2.67 -7.98 -14.08
N PRO A 78 1.60 -7.16 -14.05
CA PRO A 78 0.73 -7.05 -12.89
C PRO A 78 0.01 -8.34 -12.46
N SER A 79 -0.04 -9.37 -13.32
CA SER A 79 -0.55 -10.69 -12.93
C SER A 79 0.40 -11.47 -12.01
N ARG A 80 1.62 -10.95 -11.77
CA ARG A 80 2.68 -11.59 -10.97
C ARG A 80 3.03 -10.83 -9.68
N TRP A 81 2.13 -9.96 -9.20
CA TRP A 81 2.28 -9.19 -7.96
C TRP A 81 1.51 -9.83 -6.82
#